data_AF-A0A2P6MF25-F1
#
_entry.id   AF-A0A2P6MF25-F1
#
_cell.length_a   1.000
_cell.length_b   1.000
_cell.length_c   1.000
_cell.angle_alpha   90.00
_cell.angle_beta   90.00
_cell.angle_gamma   90.00
#
_symmetry.space_group_name_H-M   'P 1'
#
loop_
_entity.id
_entity.type
_entity.pdbx_description
1 polymer ?
#
loop_
_entity_poly.entity_id
_entity_poly.type
_entity_poly.pdbx_seq_one_letter_code
_entity_poly.pdbx_strand_id
1 'polypeptide(L)'
;MKRLTFWIGMVIFLGWTLAMTLNYSIYAGSSEGALVSDFIDGILFMLLMLGLYFLLLAVYRAKQQTAVILLTAGGTAAIIAAVFLA
;
A
#
# COMPACT_ATOMS: atom_id res chain seq x y z
N MET A 1 -5.69 5.73 21.41
CA MET A 1 -6.07 5.04 20.15
C MET A 1 -5.70 5.86 18.91
N LYS A 2 -6.22 7.08 18.70
CA LYS A 2 -6.03 7.83 17.43
C LYS A 2 -4.57 8.10 17.00
N ARG A 3 -3.68 8.44 17.95
CA ARG A 3 -2.25 8.67 17.69
C ARG A 3 -1.48 7.38 17.39
N LEU A 4 -1.78 6.28 18.10
CA LEU A 4 -1.10 5.01 17.89
C LEU A 4 -1.35 4.49 16.47
N THR A 5 -2.60 4.49 16.01
CA THR A 5 -2.97 4.04 14.66
C THR A 5 -2.31 4.90 13.57
N PHE A 6 -2.17 6.21 13.80
CA PHE A 6 -1.43 7.08 12.88
C PHE A 6 0.04 6.68 12.80
N TRP A 7 0.70 6.51 13.94
CA TRP A 7 2.11 6.14 13.99
C TRP A 7 2.39 4.75 13.44
N ILE A 8 1.48 3.79 13.61
CA ILE A 8 1.61 2.45 12.99
C ILE A 8 1.74 2.59 11.46
N GLY A 9 0.82 3.32 10.82
CA GLY A 9 0.87 3.52 9.37
C GLY A 9 2.15 4.22 8.92
N MET A 10 2.54 5.28 9.64
CA MET A 10 3.77 6.03 9.33
C MET A 10 5.04 5.20 9.52
N VAL A 11 5.14 4.42 10.60
CA VAL A 11 6.31 3.56 10.86
C VAL A 11 6.41 2.45 9.82
N ILE A 12 5.29 1.84 9.44
CA ILE A 12 5.28 0.84 8.36
C ILE A 12 5.76 1.46 7.05
N PHE A 13 5.24 2.63 6.67
CA PHE A 13 5.64 3.32 5.45
C PHE A 13 7.13 3.70 5.45
N LEU A 14 7.60 4.34 6.52
CA LEU A 14 9.00 4.77 6.63
C LEU A 14 9.95 3.58 6.73
N GLY A 15 9.60 2.57 7.52
CA GLY A 15 10.39 1.35 7.68
C GLY A 15 10.51 0.58 6.37
N TRP A 16 9.40 0.43 5.63
CA TRP A 16 9.42 -0.19 4.31
C TRP A 16 10.25 0.63 3.31
N THR A 17 10.07 1.95 3.27
CA THR A 17 10.81 2.82 2.34
C THR A 17 12.31 2.75 2.60
N LEU A 18 12.71 2.76 3.88
CA LEU A 18 14.11 2.58 4.28
C LEU A 18 14.63 1.19 3.89
N ALA A 19 13.85 0.13 4.14
CA ALA A 19 14.24 -1.22 3.76
C ALA A 19 14.43 -1.35 2.25
N MET A 20 13.55 -0.76 1.43
CA MET A 20 13.65 -0.73 -0.02
C MET A 20 14.90 0.02 -0.46
N THR A 21 15.17 1.20 0.13
CA THR A 21 16.34 2.03 -0.20
C THR A 21 17.65 1.31 0.09
N LEU A 22 17.74 0.64 1.24
CA LEU A 22 18.96 -0.05 1.66
C LEU A 22 19.21 -1.36 0.90
N ASN A 23 18.14 -2.00 0.42
CA ASN A 23 18.22 -3.30 -0.25
C ASN A 23 17.93 -3.21 -1.75
N TYR A 24 17.86 -2.01 -2.33
CA TYR A 24 17.44 -1.82 -3.72
C TYR A 24 18.32 -2.58 -4.71
N SER A 25 19.62 -2.68 -4.43
CA SER A 25 20.57 -3.44 -5.25
C SER A 25 20.21 -4.93 -5.39
N ILE A 26 19.44 -5.49 -4.45
CA ILE A 26 18.94 -6.87 -4.50
C ILE A 26 17.73 -6.97 -5.44
N TYR A 27 16.91 -5.92 -5.53
CA TYR A 27 15.66 -5.90 -6.29
C TYR A 27 15.82 -5.43 -7.74
N ALA A 28 16.98 -4.88 -8.11
CA ALA A 28 17.28 -4.39 -9.45
C ALA A 28 17.47 -5.50 -10.53
N GLY A 29 16.88 -6.68 -10.33
CA GLY A 29 17.20 -7.92 -11.06
C GLY A 29 16.71 -7.98 -12.51
N SER A 30 15.70 -7.21 -12.88
CA SER A 30 15.23 -7.05 -14.27
C SER A 30 14.09 -6.05 -14.25
N SER A 31 14.29 -4.86 -14.82
CA SER A 31 13.28 -3.79 -14.90
C SER A 31 12.15 -4.08 -15.89
N GLU A 32 11.86 -5.35 -16.17
CA GLU A 32 10.76 -5.77 -17.03
C GLU A 32 9.43 -5.46 -16.33
N GLY A 33 8.67 -4.52 -16.89
CA GLY A 33 7.36 -4.10 -16.36
C GLY A 33 7.38 -2.87 -15.45
N ALA A 34 8.55 -2.27 -15.18
CA ALA A 34 8.62 -0.97 -14.49
C ALA A 34 8.06 0.16 -15.38
N LEU A 35 7.23 1.02 -14.82
CA LEU A 35 6.71 2.23 -15.48
C LEU A 35 7.79 3.32 -15.52
N VAL A 36 8.53 3.50 -14.42
CA VAL A 36 9.64 4.48 -14.34
C VAL A 36 10.91 3.80 -13.85
N SER A 37 10.86 3.16 -12.69
CA SER A 37 11.92 2.30 -12.15
C SER A 37 11.36 1.48 -11.00
N ASP A 38 11.90 0.28 -10.76
CA ASP A 38 11.45 -0.59 -9.67
C ASP A 38 11.46 0.14 -8.30
N PHE A 39 12.41 1.05 -8.11
CA PHE A 39 12.48 1.88 -6.91
C PHE A 39 11.31 2.86 -6.79
N ILE A 40 11.12 3.69 -7.81
CA ILE A 40 10.09 4.74 -7.81
C ILE A 40 8.70 4.12 -7.76
N ASP A 41 8.47 3.07 -8.56
CA ASP A 41 7.19 2.38 -8.62
C ASP A 41 6.86 1.73 -7.27
N GLY A 42 7.87 1.13 -6.60
CA GLY A 42 7.72 0.61 -5.25
C GLY A 42 7.35 1.69 -4.21
N ILE A 43 8.01 2.85 -4.24
CA ILE A 43 7.69 3.97 -3.34
C ILE A 43 6.27 4.48 -3.61
N LEU A 44 5.90 4.67 -4.87
CA LEU A 44 4.57 5.12 -5.26
C LEU A 44 3.50 4.12 -4.82
N PHE A 45 3.76 2.82 -4.97
CA PHE A 45 2.88 1.77 -4.47
C PHE A 45 2.68 1.86 -2.96
N MET A 46 3.76 2.00 -2.17
CA MET A 46 3.59 2.12 -0.72
C MET A 46 2.94 3.43 -0.30
N LEU A 47 3.15 4.53 -1.03
CA LEU A 47 2.44 5.79 -0.80
C LEU A 47 0.93 5.61 -1.02
N LEU A 48 0.54 4.92 -2.11
CA LEU A 48 -0.84 4.57 -2.39
C LEU A 48 -1.45 3.73 -1.27
N MET A 49 -0.72 2.71 -0.80
CA MET A 49 -1.16 1.85 0.31
C MET A 49 -1.32 2.64 1.62
N LEU A 50 -0.44 3.59 1.92
CA LEU A 50 -0.57 4.49 3.07
C LEU A 50 -1.82 5.39 2.93
N GLY A 51 -2.08 5.89 1.73
CA GLY A 51 -3.30 6.65 1.42
C GLY A 51 -4.57 5.82 1.66
N LEU A 52 -4.61 4.59 1.15
CA LEU A 52 -5.72 3.64 1.38
C LEU A 52 -5.90 3.34 2.87
N TYR A 53 -4.81 3.16 3.60
CA TYR A 53 -4.86 2.96 5.05
C TYR A 53 -5.53 4.13 5.77
N PHE A 54 -5.13 5.37 5.50
CA PHE A 54 -5.74 6.53 6.13
C PHE A 54 -7.19 6.74 5.70
N LEU A 55 -7.52 6.46 4.44
CA LEU A 55 -8.89 6.49 3.94
C LEU A 55 -9.77 5.48 4.70
N LEU A 56 -9.34 4.22 4.78
CA LEU A 56 -10.07 3.17 5.49
C LEU A 56 -10.20 3.47 6.98
N LEU A 57 -9.16 4.03 7.60
CA LEU A 57 -9.20 4.45 8.99
C LEU A 57 -10.21 5.59 9.21
N ALA A 58 -10.28 6.55 8.28
CA ALA A 58 -11.26 7.63 8.33
C ALA A 58 -12.69 7.11 8.16
N VAL A 59 -12.92 6.23 7.16
CA VAL A 59 -14.22 5.62 6.92
C VAL A 59 -14.63 4.73 8.09
N TYR A 60 -13.72 3.93 8.65
CA TYR A 60 -14.00 3.06 9.79
C TYR A 60 -14.49 3.86 11.01
N ARG A 61 -13.86 5.00 11.26
CA ARG A 61 -14.25 5.91 12.35
C ARG A 61 -15.62 6.57 12.12
N ALA A 62 -16.01 6.77 10.86
CA ALA A 62 -17.31 7.32 10.52
C ALA A 62 -18.41 6.25 10.52
N LYS A 63 -18.20 5.15 9.81
CA LYS A 63 -19.11 4.01 9.65
C LYS A 63 -18.30 2.72 9.41
N GLN A 64 -18.20 1.91 10.45
CA GLN A 64 -17.46 0.64 10.42
C GLN A 64 -17.94 -0.31 9.31
N GLN A 65 -19.25 -0.41 9.08
CA GLN A 65 -19.80 -1.28 8.03
C GLN A 65 -19.33 -0.87 6.63
N THR A 66 -19.23 0.43 6.35
CA THR A 66 -18.72 0.92 5.06
C THR A 66 -17.24 0.57 4.87
N ALA A 67 -16.43 0.64 5.93
CA ALA A 67 -15.03 0.24 5.85
C ALA A 67 -14.88 -1.26 5.55
N VAL A 68 -15.72 -2.11 6.13
CA VAL A 68 -15.74 -3.56 5.83
C VAL A 68 -16.12 -3.80 4.37
N ILE A 69 -17.16 -3.12 3.87
CA ILE A 69 -17.57 -3.24 2.47
C ILE A 69 -16.44 -2.80 1.53
N LEU A 70 -15.79 -1.67 1.80
CA LEU A 70 -14.67 -1.17 0.99
C LEU A 70 -13.48 -2.15 1.00
N LEU A 71 -13.16 -2.74 2.15
CA LEU A 71 -12.09 -3.74 2.26
C LEU A 71 -12.43 -5.00 1.47
N THR A 72 -13.63 -5.56 1.66
CA THR A 72 -14.02 -6.81 1.00
C THR A 72 -14.18 -6.62 -0.50
N ALA A 73 -14.91 -5.57 -0.93
CA ALA A 73 -15.14 -5.29 -2.34
C ALA A 73 -13.84 -4.86 -3.04
N GLY A 74 -13.06 -3.98 -2.42
CA GLY A 74 -11.77 -3.54 -2.96
C GLY A 74 -10.76 -4.67 -3.05
N GLY A 75 -10.65 -5.51 -2.02
CA GLY A 75 -9.79 -6.68 -2.04
C GLY A 75 -10.20 -7.70 -3.09
N THR A 76 -11.51 -7.98 -3.22
CA THR A 76 -12.03 -8.86 -4.27
C THR A 76 -11.74 -8.31 -5.66
N ALA A 77 -11.98 -7.02 -5.89
CA ALA A 77 -11.69 -6.38 -7.17
C ALA A 77 -10.19 -6.41 -7.50
N ALA A 78 -9.32 -6.18 -6.51
CA ALA A 78 -7.88 -6.26 -6.68
C ALA A 78 -7.40 -7.68 -7.04
N ILE A 79 -7.96 -8.72 -6.39
CA ILE A 79 -7.65 -10.12 -6.72
C ILE A 79 -8.11 -10.45 -8.14
N ILE A 80 -9.32 -10.06 -8.52
CA ILE A 80 -9.82 -10.27 -9.89
C ILE A 80 -8.89 -9.57 -10.89
N ALA A 81 -8.57 -8.30 -10.65
CA ALA A 81 -7.66 -7.55 -11.51
C ALA A 81 -6.29 -8.25 -11.61
N ALA A 82 -5.73 -8.73 -10.50
CA ALA A 82 -4.46 -9.45 -10.49
C ALA A 82 -4.52 -10.76 -11.29
N VAL A 83 -5.64 -11.49 -11.28
CA VAL A 83 -5.75 -12.75 -12.05
C VAL A 83 -5.91 -12.52 -13.55
N PHE A 84 -6.59 -11.43 -13.96
CA PHE A 84 -6.92 -11.20 -15.37
C PHE A 84 -6.02 -10.18 -16.07
N LEU A 85 -5.23 -9.39 -15.33
CA LEU A 85 -4.34 -8.35 -15.88
C LEU A 85 -2.84 -8.61 -15.59
N ALA A 86 -2.49 -9.59 -14.76
CA ALA A 86 -1.10 -10.03 -14.57
C ALA A 86 -0.72 -11.08 -15.62
#